data_AF-A0A926PHT3-F1
#
_entry.id   AF-A0A926PHT3-F1
#
_cell.length_a   1.000
_cell.length_b   1.000
_cell.length_c   1.000
_cell.angle_alpha   90.00
_cell.angle_beta   90.00
_cell.angle_gamma   90.00
#
_symmetry.space_group_name_H-M   'P 1'
#
loop_
_entity.id
_entity.type
_entity.pdbx_description
1 polymer ?
#
loop_
_entity_poly.entity_id
_entity_poly.type
_entity_poly.pdbx_seq_one_letter_code
_entity_poly.pdbx_strand_id
1 'polypeptide(L)' 'MSFHTLSFLRHNRFWQDTGFQGFAPSGVIVLQPKKKPRKQELNEAQKLLNRLISKQRVVIEHLLVGPSAHRL' A
#
# COMPACT_ATOMS: atom_id res chain seq x y z
N MET A 1 15.19 -4.52 -27.81
CA MET A 1 15.15 -4.14 -26.38
C MET A 1 14.12 -5.04 -25.71
N SER A 2 14.57 -6.13 -25.11
CA SER A 2 13.68 -7.14 -24.52
C SER A 2 13.24 -6.67 -23.14
N PHE A 3 12.03 -6.10 -23.04
CA PHE A 3 11.39 -5.85 -21.75
C PHE A 3 11.08 -7.21 -21.12
N HIS A 4 11.93 -7.64 -20.19
CA HIS A 4 11.70 -8.83 -19.38
C HIS A 4 10.37 -8.60 -18.64
N THR A 5 9.33 -9.30 -19.05
CA THR A 5 8.02 -9.22 -18.39
C THR A 5 8.18 -9.96 -17.07
N LEU A 6 8.36 -9.22 -15.98
CA LEU A 6 8.44 -9.78 -14.64
C LEU A 6 7.08 -10.41 -14.32
N SER A 7 6.96 -11.71 -14.56
CA SER A 7 5.73 -12.47 -14.35
C SER A 7 5.49 -12.62 -12.85
N PHE A 8 4.66 -11.74 -12.29
CA PHE A 8 4.21 -11.87 -10.91
C PHE A 8 3.29 -13.09 -10.80
N LEU A 9 3.71 -14.05 -9.98
CA LEU A 9 2.90 -15.22 -9.66
C LEU A 9 1.53 -14.75 -9.17
N ARG A 10 0.48 -15.26 -9.82
CA ARG A 10 -0.91 -15.06 -9.41
C ARG A 10 -0.99 -15.42 -7.92
N HIS A 11 -1.69 -14.59 -7.12
CA HIS A 11 -1.90 -14.67 -5.67
C HIS A 11 -0.95 -13.89 -4.74
N ASN A 12 -0.03 -13.07 -5.26
CA ASN A 12 0.79 -12.21 -4.40
C ASN A 12 0.05 -10.92 -3.98
N ARG A 13 0.24 -10.52 -2.72
CA ARG A 13 -0.24 -9.24 -2.17
C ARG A 13 0.90 -8.25 -2.08
N PHE A 14 0.72 -7.08 -2.67
CA PHE A 14 1.69 -5.98 -2.67
C PHE A 14 1.20 -4.84 -1.80
N TRP A 15 2.07 -4.31 -0.95
CA TRP A 15 1.81 -3.07 -0.23
C TRP A 15 2.36 -1.92 -1.05
N GLN A 16 1.52 -0.96 -1.40
CA GLN A 16 1.92 0.17 -2.25
C GLN A 16 1.50 1.49 -1.63
N ASP A 17 2.44 2.44 -1.66
CA ASP A 17 2.17 3.80 -1.25
C ASP A 17 1.54 4.62 -2.37
N THR A 18 0.76 5.63 -1.99
CA THR A 18 -0.03 6.42 -2.94
C THR A 18 0.81 7.21 -3.96
N GLY A 19 2.12 7.36 -3.75
CA GLY A 19 3.05 7.97 -4.70
C GLY A 19 3.52 7.04 -5.83
N PHE A 20 3.24 5.74 -5.76
CA PHE A 20 3.76 4.72 -6.68
C PHE A 20 2.68 4.05 -7.55
N GLN A 21 1.57 4.74 -7.86
CA GLN A 21 0.42 4.17 -8.57
C GLN A 21 0.69 3.76 -10.04
N GLY A 22 1.85 4.12 -10.61
CA GLY A 22 2.21 3.76 -11.98
C GLY A 22 2.58 2.28 -12.17
N PHE A 23 2.70 1.51 -11.09
CA PHE A 23 3.10 0.11 -11.13
C PHE A 23 2.05 -0.80 -10.49
N ALA A 24 1.11 -1.29 -11.30
CA ALA A 24 0.06 -2.23 -10.88
C ALA A 24 0.03 -3.43 -11.83
N PRO A 25 0.95 -4.41 -11.65
CA PRO A 25 1.02 -5.58 -12.52
C PRO A 25 -0.24 -6.45 -12.42
N SER A 26 -0.65 -7.05 -13.53
CA SER A 26 -1.83 -7.92 -13.60
C SER A 26 -1.63 -9.19 -12.77
N GLY A 27 -2.63 -9.56 -11.97
CA GLY A 27 -2.63 -10.80 -11.16
C GLY A 27 -2.14 -10.61 -9.71
N VAL A 28 -1.92 -9.37 -9.29
CA VAL A 28 -1.50 -8.99 -7.94
C VAL A 28 -2.60 -8.22 -7.22
N ILE A 29 -2.75 -8.46 -5.92
CA ILE A 29 -3.63 -7.65 -5.06
C ILE A 29 -2.78 -6.53 -4.45
N VAL A 30 -3.08 -5.28 -4.81
CA VAL A 30 -2.41 -4.11 -4.23
C VAL A 30 -3.19 -3.60 -3.01
N LEU A 31 -2.54 -3.57 -1.85
CA LEU A 31 -3.00 -2.99 -0.61
C LEU A 31 -2.43 -1.59 -0.48
N GLN A 32 -3.30 -0.59 -0.63
CA GLN A 32 -2.95 0.83 -0.52
C GLN A 32 -4.03 1.58 0.27
N PRO A 33 -3.67 2.60 1.07
CA PRO A 33 -4.66 3.47 1.67
C PRO A 33 -5.50 4.16 0.60
N LYS A 34 -6.82 4.18 0.78
CA LYS A 34 -7.72 4.92 -0.10
C LYS A 34 -7.64 6.42 0.23
N LYS A 35 -7.22 7.21 -0.75
CA LYS A 35 -7.22 8.67 -0.67
C LYS A 35 -8.66 9.20 -0.55
N LYS A 36 -8.87 10.21 0.31
CA LYS A 36 -10.17 10.91 0.41
C LYS A 36 -10.49 11.59 -0.93
N PRO A 37 -11.65 11.35 -1.54
CA PRO A 37 -12.05 12.05 -2.75
C PRO A 37 -12.28 13.54 -2.45
N ARG A 38 -12.06 14.41 -3.44
CA ARG A 38 -12.33 15.85 -3.28
C ARG A 38 -13.80 16.07 -2.93
N LYS A 39 -14.05 16.83 -1.84
CA LYS A 39 -15.38 17.17 -1.32
C LYS A 39 -16.25 15.97 -0.88
N GLN A 40 -15.65 14.80 -0.65
CA GLN A 40 -16.39 13.61 -0.20
C GLN A 40 -15.73 12.95 0.99
N GLU A 41 -16.53 12.31 1.83
CA GLU A 41 -16.10 11.54 2.99
C GLU A 41 -15.67 10.13 2.59
N LEU A 42 -14.72 9.55 3.32
CA LEU A 42 -14.51 8.11 3.27
C LEU A 42 -15.68 7.44 3.99
N ASN A 43 -16.22 6.36 3.43
CA ASN A 43 -17.21 5.56 4.15
C ASN A 43 -16.55 4.78 5.30
N GLU A 44 -17.34 4.27 6.24
CA GLU A 44 -16.81 3.58 7.42
C GLU A 44 -15.96 2.35 7.08
N ALA A 45 -16.34 1.58 6.05
CA ALA A 45 -15.55 0.44 5.60
C ALA A 45 -14.17 0.86 5.05
N GLN A 46 -14.11 1.97 4.32
CA GLN A 46 -12.86 2.54 3.79
C GLN A 46 -11.98 3.09 4.92
N LYS A 47 -12.58 3.74 5.92
CA LYS A 47 -11.86 4.17 7.12
C LYS A 47 -11.26 2.98 7.87
N LEU A 48 -12.03 1.90 8.03
CA LEU A 48 -11.57 0.68 8.68
C LEU A 48 -10.42 0.01 7.92
N LEU A 49 -10.53 -0.11 6.59
CA LEU A 49 -9.45 -0.63 5.74
C LEU A 49 -8.20 0.24 5.83
N ASN A 50 -8.35 1.57 5.75
CA ASN A 50 -7.22 2.49 5.91
C ASN A 50 -6.55 2.32 7.27
N ARG A 51 -7.33 2.14 8.36
CA ARG A 51 -6.78 1.91 9.70
C ARG A 51 -5.98 0.62 9.79
N LEU A 52 -6.46 -0.48 9.18
CA LEU A 52 -5.73 -1.75 9.12
C LEU A 52 -4.42 -1.60 8.33
N ILE A 53 -4.48 -0.92 7.18
CA ILE A 53 -3.31 -0.68 6.33
C ILE A 53 -2.28 0.19 7.07
N SER A 54 -2.70 1.25 7.73
CA SER A 54 -1.81 2.12 8.51
C SER A 54 -1.14 1.38 9.67
N LYS A 55 -1.86 0.52 10.40
CA LYS A 55 -1.28 -0.30 11.47
C LYS A 55 -0.15 -1.20 10.94
N GLN A 56 -0.39 -1.84 9.80
CA GLN A 56 0.61 -2.71 9.18
C GLN A 56 1.83 -1.91 8.69
N ARG A 57 1.62 -0.71 8.12
CA ARG A 57 2.73 0.18 7.71
C ARG A 57 3.66 0.52 8.86
N VAL A 58 3.11 0.91 10.02
CA VAL A 58 3.91 1.22 11.21
C VAL A 58 4.79 0.04 11.64
N VAL A 59 4.25 -1.19 11.62
CA VAL A 59 5.03 -2.39 11.94
C VAL A 59 6.15 -2.61 10.92
N ILE A 60 5.84 -2.52 9.62
CA ILE A 60 6.82 -2.71 8.54
C ILE A 60 7.91 -1.63 8.59
N GLU A 61 7.54 -0.37 8.80
CA GLU A 61 8.48 0.75 8.92
C GLU A 61 9.42 0.55 10.12
N HIS A 62 8.92 0.13 11.28
CA HIS A 62 9.78 -0.19 12.42
C HIS A 62 10.75 -1.34 12.14
N LEU A 63 10.33 -2.36 11.40
CA LEU A 63 11.20 -3.48 11.02
C LEU A 63 12.27 -3.09 10.00
N LEU A 64 11.95 -2.15 9.10
CA LEU A 64 12.87 -1.71 8.04
C LEU A 64 13.82 -0.59 8.50
N VAL A 65 13.34 0.34 9.33
CA VAL A 65 14.07 1.57 9.72
C VAL A 65 14.70 1.45 11.11
N GLY A 66 14.30 0.45 11.91
CA GLY A 66 14.72 0.31 13.32
C GLY A 66 14.02 1.34 14.24
N PRO A 67 14.24 1.26 15.57
CA PRO A 67 13.46 1.98 16.60
C PRO A 67 13.57 3.53 16.62
N SER A 68 14.13 4.16 15.58
CA SER A 68 14.35 5.61 15.52
C SER A 68 13.31 6.39 14.70
N ALA A 69 12.33 5.71 14.08
CA ALA A 69 11.29 6.36 13.25
C ALA A 69 10.11 6.92 14.06
N HIS A 70 10.14 6.85 15.40
CA HIS A 70 9.12 7.41 16.27
C HIS A 70 9.68 8.63 17.03
N ARG A 71 9.97 9.71 16.30
CA ARG A 71 10.16 11.03 16.89
C ARG A 71 9.35 12.07 16.10
N LEU A 72 8.15 12.31 16.64
CA LEU A 72 7.18 13.40 16.40
C LEU A 72 6.35 13.33 15.11
#